data_AF-A0A2T6ZYD9-F1
#
_entry.id   AF-A0A2T6ZYD9-F1
#
_cell.length_a   1.000
_cell.length_b   1.000
_cell.length_c   1.000
_cell.angle_alpha   90.00
_cell.angle_beta   90.00
_cell.angle_gamma   90.00
#
_symmetry.space_group_name_H-M   'P 1'
#
loop_
_entity.id
_entity.type
_entity.pdbx_description
1 polymer ?
#
loop_
_entity_poly.entity_id
_entity_poly.type
_entity_poly.pdbx_seq_one_letter_code
_entity_poly.pdbx_strand_id
1 'polypeptide(L)'
;MAQRRILVCSIGNPGNYLNTRHSAGHTLSNLLQETLAFPPFRKNSSYGGDVSVGRFDSTYTLFQSPSFMNLSGKAVKKAWKAFMVELSDEEKKDALLVVLHDELEAALGRVRVKKGGSARGHNGLVSCAESLGSKDFWRIGIGIGRPDGRDSETVSEYVLGKMTSHEKGTLKMESLPEVLAALAKLSAA
;
A
#
# COMPACT_ATOMS: atom_id res chain seq x y z
N MET A 1 4.90 -20.97 -16.54
CA MET A 1 4.22 -19.66 -16.61
C MET A 1 5.12 -18.67 -15.88
N ALA A 2 5.50 -17.55 -16.52
CA ALA A 2 6.27 -16.51 -15.85
C ALA A 2 5.39 -15.84 -14.78
N GLN A 3 5.93 -15.59 -13.60
CA GLN A 3 5.19 -14.98 -12.50
C GLN A 3 5.00 -13.48 -12.79
N ARG A 4 3.79 -12.95 -12.59
CA ARG A 4 3.51 -11.53 -12.87
C ARG A 4 4.34 -10.61 -11.99
N ARG A 5 4.83 -9.52 -12.57
CA ARG A 5 5.55 -8.47 -11.86
C ARG A 5 4.55 -7.54 -11.17
N ILE A 6 4.75 -7.26 -9.88
CA ILE A 6 3.83 -6.44 -9.08
C ILE A 6 4.59 -5.29 -8.43
N LEU A 7 4.14 -4.06 -8.70
CA LEU A 7 4.50 -2.90 -7.89
C LEU A 7 3.54 -2.80 -6.70
N VAL A 8 4.06 -3.02 -5.49
CA VAL A 8 3.32 -2.89 -4.24
C VAL A 8 3.62 -1.53 -3.63
N CYS A 9 2.75 -0.56 -3.89
CA CYS A 9 2.81 0.76 -3.30
C CYS A 9 2.12 0.78 -1.93
N SER A 10 2.69 1.50 -0.99
CA SER A 10 2.00 1.86 0.26
C SER A 10 1.80 3.37 0.34
N ILE A 11 0.64 3.76 0.84
CA ILE A 11 0.28 5.15 1.12
C ILE A 11 0.13 5.35 2.63
N GLY A 12 0.48 6.54 3.07
CA GLY A 12 0.56 6.96 4.47
C GLY A 12 1.17 8.36 4.52
N ASN A 13 1.21 8.96 5.70
CA ASN A 13 1.71 10.33 5.88
C ASN A 13 3.17 10.33 6.40
N PRO A 14 4.01 11.27 5.95
CA PRO A 14 5.39 11.40 6.42
C PRO A 14 5.49 12.05 7.81
N GLY A 15 6.71 12.07 8.36
CA GLY A 15 7.04 12.77 9.60
C GLY A 15 6.30 12.23 10.82
N ASN A 16 5.64 13.12 11.56
CA ASN A 16 4.95 12.78 12.81
C ASN A 16 3.79 11.78 12.64
N TYR A 17 3.34 11.57 11.40
CA TYR A 17 2.21 10.72 11.07
C TYR A 17 2.60 9.31 10.57
N LEU A 18 3.89 8.96 10.55
CA LEU A 18 4.36 7.66 10.05
C LEU A 18 3.78 6.45 10.79
N ASN A 19 3.42 6.64 12.06
CA ASN A 19 2.94 5.58 12.95
C ASN A 19 1.45 5.69 13.28
N THR A 20 0.69 6.45 12.51
CA THR A 20 -0.77 6.60 12.73
C THR A 20 -1.53 5.51 12.00
N ARG A 21 -2.81 5.33 12.35
CA ARG A 21 -3.69 4.37 11.65
C ARG A 21 -3.78 4.65 10.16
N HIS A 22 -3.73 5.93 9.76
CA HIS A 22 -3.69 6.34 8.35
C HIS A 22 -2.40 5.97 7.62
N SER A 23 -1.38 5.50 8.35
CA SER A 23 -0.13 4.97 7.80
C SER A 23 -0.02 3.45 7.99
N ALA A 24 -1.15 2.76 8.20
CA ALA A 24 -1.19 1.29 8.26
C ALA A 24 -0.64 0.64 6.97
N GLY A 25 -0.83 1.28 5.81
CA GLY A 25 -0.21 0.86 4.55
C GLY A 25 1.32 0.81 4.62
N HIS A 26 1.96 1.86 5.15
CA HIS A 26 3.42 1.87 5.35
C HIS A 26 3.87 0.87 6.40
N THR A 27 3.12 0.74 7.50
CA THR A 27 3.43 -0.22 8.57
C THR A 27 3.43 -1.64 8.04
N LEU A 28 2.42 -2.00 7.26
CA LEU A 28 2.35 -3.32 6.62
C LEU A 28 3.44 -3.50 5.55
N SER A 29 3.78 -2.45 4.79
CA SER A 29 4.87 -2.47 3.81
C SER A 29 6.24 -2.76 4.47
N ASN A 30 6.51 -2.21 5.65
CA ASN A 30 7.72 -2.54 6.43
C ASN A 30 7.72 -4.01 6.86
N LEU A 31 6.59 -4.52 7.36
CA LEU A 31 6.46 -5.93 7.75
C LEU A 31 6.65 -6.87 6.56
N LEU A 32 6.14 -6.50 5.38
CA LEU A 32 6.37 -7.24 4.14
C LEU A 32 7.84 -7.23 3.74
N GLN A 33 8.50 -6.07 3.77
CA GLN A 33 9.93 -5.94 3.47
C GLN A 33 10.79 -6.83 4.36
N GLU A 34 10.52 -6.85 5.68
CA GLU A 34 11.20 -7.72 6.63
C GLU A 34 10.94 -9.21 6.35
N THR A 35 9.68 -9.58 6.12
CA THR A 35 9.26 -10.97 5.92
C THR A 35 9.78 -11.56 4.61
N LEU A 36 9.85 -10.75 3.56
CA LEU A 36 10.42 -11.13 2.28
C LEU A 36 11.96 -11.07 2.28
N ALA A 37 12.59 -10.67 3.39
CA ALA A 37 14.03 -10.46 3.50
C ALA A 37 14.59 -9.50 2.43
N PHE A 38 13.81 -8.50 2.04
CA PHE A 38 14.24 -7.45 1.13
C PHE A 38 15.19 -6.48 1.87
N PRO A 39 16.06 -5.73 1.17
CA PRO A 39 16.88 -4.71 1.80
C PRO A 39 16.00 -3.59 2.41
N PRO A 40 16.51 -2.81 3.37
CA PRO A 40 15.79 -1.65 3.88
C PRO A 40 15.43 -0.68 2.75
N PHE A 41 14.29 0.00 2.89
CA PHE A 41 13.86 1.05 1.97
C PHE A 41 14.95 2.12 1.78
N ARG A 42 15.13 2.54 0.53
CA ARG A 42 16.08 3.59 0.12
C ARG A 42 15.42 4.54 -0.87
N LYS A 43 15.75 5.82 -0.76
CA LYS A 43 15.33 6.85 -1.73
C LYS A 43 15.78 6.45 -3.13
N ASN A 44 14.84 6.43 -4.06
CA ASN A 44 15.08 6.21 -5.48
C ASN A 44 14.49 7.40 -6.26
N SER A 45 15.36 8.13 -6.97
CA SER A 45 14.99 9.35 -7.70
C SER A 45 14.05 9.08 -8.88
N SER A 46 14.23 7.94 -9.57
CA SER A 46 13.40 7.49 -10.70
C SER A 46 11.97 7.22 -10.24
N TYR A 47 11.81 6.50 -9.13
CA TYR A 47 10.50 6.24 -8.52
C TYR A 47 9.92 7.47 -7.80
N GLY A 48 10.77 8.37 -7.30
CA GLY A 48 10.36 9.55 -6.55
C GLY A 48 9.86 9.24 -5.15
N GLY A 49 10.42 8.23 -4.51
CA GLY A 49 10.08 7.80 -3.15
C GLY A 49 11.05 6.73 -2.66
N ASP A 50 10.68 6.03 -1.60
CA ASP A 50 11.51 4.98 -1.02
C ASP A 50 11.13 3.63 -1.62
N VAL A 51 12.14 2.88 -2.07
CA VAL A 51 11.97 1.61 -2.77
C VAL A 51 12.77 0.52 -2.06
N SER A 52 12.22 -0.69 -2.09
CA SER A 52 12.91 -1.91 -1.65
C SER A 52 12.61 -3.04 -2.66
N VAL A 53 13.67 -3.67 -3.16
CA VAL A 53 13.60 -4.73 -4.18
C VAL A 53 14.42 -5.92 -3.72
N GLY A 54 13.83 -7.11 -3.83
CA GLY A 54 14.52 -8.36 -3.52
C GLY A 54 15.71 -8.61 -4.44
N ARG A 55 16.76 -9.23 -3.91
CA ARG A 55 17.94 -9.60 -4.70
C ARG A 55 17.68 -10.79 -5.62
N PHE A 56 16.83 -11.71 -5.17
CA PHE A 56 16.53 -12.97 -5.86
C PHE A 56 15.04 -13.13 -6.18
N ASP A 57 14.19 -12.31 -5.57
CA ASP A 57 12.77 -12.23 -5.89
C ASP A 57 12.54 -11.01 -6.77
N SER A 58 12.19 -11.27 -8.02
CA SER A 58 11.81 -10.23 -8.97
C SER A 58 10.31 -9.93 -8.92
N THR A 59 9.49 -10.79 -8.32
CA THR A 59 8.02 -10.71 -8.34
C THR A 59 7.50 -9.39 -7.82
N TYR A 60 8.05 -8.92 -6.70
CA TYR A 60 7.58 -7.72 -6.00
C TYR A 60 8.61 -6.60 -6.03
N THR A 61 8.16 -5.39 -6.38
CA THR A 61 8.86 -4.14 -6.06
C THR A 61 8.05 -3.43 -4.99
N LEU A 62 8.64 -3.16 -3.83
CA LEU A 62 7.98 -2.43 -2.75
C LEU A 62 8.28 -0.94 -2.88
N PHE A 63 7.25 -0.10 -2.74
CA PHE A 63 7.35 1.35 -2.78
C PHE A 63 6.61 1.99 -1.60
N GLN A 64 7.23 2.98 -0.95
CA GLN A 64 6.58 3.85 0.02
C GLN A 64 6.48 5.27 -0.53
N SER A 65 5.24 5.76 -0.61
CA SER A 65 4.96 7.15 -0.96
C SER A 65 5.58 8.09 0.10
N PRO A 66 6.43 9.06 -0.28
CA PRO A 66 6.99 10.03 0.66
C PRO A 66 6.08 11.24 0.90
N SER A 67 4.93 11.30 0.23
CA SER A 67 4.02 12.45 0.25
C SER A 67 2.89 12.29 1.26
N PHE A 68 2.30 13.42 1.67
CA PHE A 68 1.05 13.43 2.42
C PHE A 68 -0.06 12.68 1.67
N MET A 69 -1.03 12.17 2.43
CA MET A 69 -2.04 11.23 1.96
C MET A 69 -2.82 11.76 0.74
N ASN A 70 -3.29 13.00 0.79
CA ASN A 70 -4.02 13.64 -0.32
C ASN A 70 -3.14 13.88 -1.57
N LEU A 71 -1.83 13.71 -1.47
CA LEU A 71 -0.86 13.85 -2.56
C LEU A 71 -0.20 12.51 -2.95
N SER A 72 -0.62 11.39 -2.37
CA SER A 72 -0.03 10.08 -2.62
C SER A 72 -0.15 9.63 -4.08
N GLY A 73 -1.21 10.04 -4.79
CA GLY A 73 -1.42 9.62 -6.17
C GLY A 73 -0.33 10.08 -7.14
N LYS A 74 0.24 11.27 -6.93
CA LYS A 74 1.35 11.78 -7.76
C LYS A 74 2.59 10.91 -7.61
N ALA A 75 2.89 10.50 -6.39
CA ALA A 75 4.01 9.62 -6.07
C ALA A 75 3.78 8.21 -6.64
N VAL A 76 2.58 7.63 -6.43
CA VAL A 76 2.20 6.32 -6.98
C VAL A 76 2.26 6.31 -8.51
N LYS A 77 1.76 7.34 -9.19
CA LYS A 77 1.85 7.45 -10.65
C LYS A 77 3.30 7.47 -11.14
N LYS A 78 4.18 8.22 -10.46
CA LYS A 78 5.59 8.29 -10.83
C LYS A 78 6.28 6.94 -10.63
N ALA A 79 6.06 6.30 -9.48
CA ALA A 79 6.55 4.96 -9.18
C ALA A 79 6.09 3.92 -10.21
N TRP A 80 4.81 3.95 -10.58
CA TRP A 80 4.25 3.05 -11.60
C TRP A 80 4.92 3.24 -12.96
N LYS A 81 5.14 4.49 -13.39
CA LYS A 81 5.86 4.76 -14.64
C LYS A 81 7.30 4.25 -14.61
N ALA A 82 8.01 4.48 -13.51
CA ALA A 82 9.39 4.01 -13.35
C ALA A 82 9.46 2.47 -13.40
N PHE A 83 8.59 1.80 -12.66
CA PHE A 83 8.45 0.35 -12.67
C PHE A 83 8.20 -0.19 -14.08
N MET A 84 7.24 0.37 -14.81
CA MET A 84 6.91 -0.07 -16.16
C MET A 84 8.07 0.10 -17.15
N VAL A 85 8.96 1.08 -16.96
CA VAL A 85 10.15 1.28 -17.81
C VAL A 85 11.21 0.20 -17.57
N GLU A 86 11.27 -0.36 -16.37
CA GLU A 86 12.24 -1.40 -15.99
C GLU A 86 11.85 -2.81 -16.48
N LEU A 87 10.58 -2.99 -16.87
CA LEU A 87 10.05 -4.28 -17.33
C LEU A 87 10.31 -4.52 -18.83
N SER A 88 10.43 -5.79 -19.20
CA SER A 88 10.33 -6.24 -20.61
C SER A 88 8.92 -6.04 -21.16
N ASP A 89 8.76 -6.08 -22.49
CA ASP A 89 7.45 -5.89 -23.12
C ASP A 89 6.47 -7.03 -22.80
N GLU A 90 6.97 -8.24 -22.53
CA GLU A 90 6.18 -9.36 -22.04
C GLU A 90 5.71 -9.12 -20.60
N GLU A 91 6.60 -8.68 -19.71
CA GLU A 91 6.27 -8.41 -18.31
C GLU A 91 5.27 -7.25 -18.16
N LYS A 92 5.38 -6.20 -19.01
CA LYS A 92 4.46 -5.05 -18.99
C LYS A 92 3.01 -5.43 -19.25
N LYS A 93 2.75 -6.46 -20.07
CA LYS A 93 1.37 -6.85 -20.45
C LYS A 93 0.57 -7.32 -19.25
N ASP A 94 1.24 -7.95 -18.29
CA ASP A 94 0.62 -8.58 -17.12
C ASP A 94 1.05 -7.94 -15.79
N ALA A 95 1.78 -6.82 -15.83
CA ALA A 95 2.24 -6.10 -14.66
C ALA A 95 1.06 -5.56 -13.84
N LEU A 96 1.12 -5.68 -12.51
CA LEU A 96 0.07 -5.22 -11.61
C LEU A 96 0.55 -4.07 -10.72
N LEU A 97 -0.34 -3.09 -10.52
CA LEU A 97 -0.22 -2.08 -9.47
C LEU A 97 -1.12 -2.47 -8.29
N VAL A 98 -0.52 -2.57 -7.11
CA VAL A 98 -1.21 -2.83 -5.83
C VAL A 98 -0.96 -1.67 -4.87
N VAL A 99 -2.02 -1.13 -4.26
CA VAL A 99 -1.93 -0.05 -3.26
C VAL A 99 -2.38 -0.56 -1.88
N LEU A 100 -1.47 -0.56 -0.91
CA LEU A 100 -1.71 -0.83 0.50
C LEU A 100 -2.17 0.45 1.20
N HIS A 101 -3.32 0.40 1.89
CA HIS A 101 -3.94 1.56 2.56
C HIS A 101 -4.72 1.14 3.81
N ASP A 102 -5.08 2.06 4.69
CA ASP A 102 -5.99 1.78 5.81
C ASP A 102 -7.45 1.63 5.36
N GLU A 103 -8.18 0.69 5.98
CA GLU A 103 -9.58 0.42 5.70
C GLU A 103 -10.40 0.54 6.99
N LEU A 104 -11.14 1.64 7.07
CA LEU A 104 -12.03 1.97 8.20
C LEU A 104 -13.17 0.95 8.36
N GLU A 105 -13.71 0.39 7.27
CA GLU A 105 -14.86 -0.54 7.34
C GLU A 105 -14.45 -1.99 7.64
N ALA A 106 -13.16 -2.26 7.81
CA ALA A 106 -12.65 -3.56 8.19
C ALA A 106 -12.20 -3.52 9.64
N ALA A 107 -12.60 -4.53 10.40
CA ALA A 107 -12.12 -4.71 11.77
C ALA A 107 -10.59 -4.80 11.79
N LEU A 108 -9.98 -4.37 12.90
CA LEU A 108 -8.54 -4.44 13.11
C LEU A 108 -8.02 -5.85 12.76
N GLY A 109 -6.94 -5.93 11.97
CA GLY A 109 -6.34 -7.19 11.56
C GLY A 109 -6.87 -7.78 10.26
N ARG A 110 -8.10 -7.43 9.84
CA ARG A 110 -8.74 -7.99 8.65
C ARG A 110 -8.26 -7.32 7.36
N VAL A 111 -8.09 -8.10 6.30
CA VAL A 111 -7.68 -7.55 4.99
C VAL A 111 -8.86 -7.54 4.02
N ARG A 112 -8.99 -6.45 3.25
CA ARG A 112 -9.91 -6.37 2.11
C ARG A 112 -9.14 -6.17 0.81
N VAL A 113 -9.20 -7.16 -0.09
CA VAL A 113 -8.59 -7.09 -1.42
C VAL A 113 -9.66 -6.72 -2.45
N LYS A 114 -9.43 -5.68 -3.24
CA LYS A 114 -10.34 -5.24 -4.31
C LYS A 114 -9.57 -4.74 -5.53
N LYS A 115 -10.11 -4.98 -6.72
CA LYS A 115 -9.70 -4.29 -7.95
C LYS A 115 -10.64 -3.10 -8.16
N GLY A 116 -10.10 -1.89 -8.18
CA GLY A 116 -10.84 -0.64 -8.28
C GLY A 116 -11.96 -0.41 -7.26
N GLY A 117 -13.06 0.17 -7.72
CA GLY A 117 -14.22 0.57 -6.91
C GLY A 117 -14.08 1.94 -6.21
N SER A 118 -15.06 2.27 -5.37
CA SER A 118 -15.12 3.58 -4.68
C SER A 118 -14.01 3.72 -3.62
N ALA A 119 -13.41 4.91 -3.53
CA ALA A 119 -12.45 5.27 -2.50
C ALA A 119 -13.07 5.44 -1.10
N ARG A 120 -14.41 5.47 -0.99
CA ARG A 120 -15.15 5.57 0.29
C ARG A 120 -14.65 6.71 1.21
N GLY A 121 -14.29 7.84 0.63
CA GLY A 121 -13.77 9.00 1.37
C GLY A 121 -12.28 8.91 1.75
N HIS A 122 -11.57 7.84 1.38
CA HIS A 122 -10.13 7.73 1.65
C HIS A 122 -9.33 8.66 0.70
N ASN A 123 -8.82 9.77 1.24
CA ASN A 123 -8.14 10.83 0.48
C ASN A 123 -6.98 10.32 -0.40
N GLY A 124 -6.20 9.35 0.09
CA GLY A 124 -5.10 8.80 -0.71
C GLY A 124 -5.53 7.96 -1.90
N LEU A 125 -6.61 7.18 -1.78
CA LEU A 125 -7.18 6.44 -2.91
C LEU A 125 -7.84 7.36 -3.92
N VAL A 126 -8.49 8.45 -3.46
CA VAL A 126 -8.99 9.52 -4.34
C VAL A 126 -7.83 10.12 -5.15
N SER A 127 -6.77 10.55 -4.47
CA SER A 127 -5.55 11.09 -5.08
C SER A 127 -4.94 10.13 -6.11
N CYS A 128 -4.86 8.83 -5.79
CA CYS A 128 -4.37 7.79 -6.72
C CYS A 128 -5.23 7.69 -7.97
N ALA A 129 -6.55 7.60 -7.82
CA ALA A 129 -7.46 7.47 -8.95
C ALA A 129 -7.40 8.69 -9.87
N GLU A 130 -7.36 9.90 -9.30
CA GLU A 130 -7.23 11.15 -10.07
C GLU A 130 -5.90 11.24 -10.80
N SER A 131 -4.80 10.93 -10.11
CA SER A 131 -3.46 11.02 -10.69
C SER A 131 -3.25 9.99 -11.79
N LEU A 132 -3.71 8.74 -11.59
CA LEU A 132 -3.62 7.67 -12.58
C LEU A 132 -4.60 7.85 -13.74
N GLY A 133 -5.66 8.66 -13.56
CA GLY A 133 -6.75 8.80 -14.53
C GLY A 133 -7.63 7.54 -14.62
N SER A 134 -7.49 6.62 -13.67
CA SER A 134 -8.20 5.35 -13.65
C SER A 134 -8.28 4.80 -12.23
N LYS A 135 -9.32 4.02 -11.96
CA LYS A 135 -9.47 3.21 -10.74
C LYS A 135 -9.01 1.77 -10.97
N ASP A 136 -8.47 1.44 -12.13
CA ASP A 136 -8.10 0.07 -12.52
C ASP A 136 -6.75 -0.35 -11.92
N PHE A 137 -6.68 -0.36 -10.59
CA PHE A 137 -5.56 -0.88 -9.82
C PHE A 137 -6.07 -1.73 -8.66
N TRP A 138 -5.23 -2.65 -8.19
CA TRP A 138 -5.55 -3.43 -7.01
C TRP A 138 -5.31 -2.60 -5.75
N ARG A 139 -6.16 -2.79 -4.76
CA ARG A 139 -5.97 -2.22 -3.43
C ARG A 139 -6.16 -3.29 -2.38
N ILE A 140 -5.30 -3.25 -1.37
CA ILE A 140 -5.34 -4.12 -0.21
C ILE A 140 -5.52 -3.20 1.00
N GLY A 141 -6.74 -3.19 1.51
CA GLY A 141 -7.12 -2.42 2.68
C GLY A 141 -6.77 -3.17 3.96
N ILE A 142 -5.94 -2.55 4.80
CA ILE A 142 -5.60 -3.02 6.14
C ILE A 142 -6.67 -2.51 7.11
N GLY A 143 -7.42 -3.43 7.71
CA GLY A 143 -8.44 -3.10 8.68
C GLY A 143 -7.84 -2.41 9.90
N ILE A 144 -8.33 -1.20 10.16
CA ILE A 144 -7.97 -0.43 11.35
C ILE A 144 -9.15 -0.33 12.33
N GLY A 145 -10.37 -0.68 11.89
CA GLY A 145 -11.60 -0.41 12.62
C GLY A 145 -12.15 1.00 12.36
N ARG A 146 -13.27 1.32 13.00
CA ARG A 146 -13.93 2.61 12.89
C ARG A 146 -14.28 3.15 14.28
N PRO A 147 -14.13 4.46 14.54
CA PRO A 147 -14.63 5.05 15.77
C PRO A 147 -16.17 5.06 15.80
N ASP A 148 -16.75 5.20 16.99
CA ASP A 148 -18.21 5.26 17.16
C ASP A 148 -18.81 6.50 16.46
N GLY A 149 -18.12 7.64 16.55
CA GLY A 149 -18.48 8.86 15.83
C GLY A 149 -18.26 8.70 14.32
N ARG A 150 -19.27 9.06 13.53
CA ARG A 150 -19.24 8.93 12.06
C ARG A 150 -19.01 10.25 11.33
N ASP A 151 -18.98 11.36 12.05
CA ASP A 151 -18.65 12.67 11.49
C ASP A 151 -17.18 12.72 11.02
N SER A 152 -16.89 13.67 10.13
CA SER A 152 -15.58 13.77 9.50
C SER A 152 -14.45 14.11 10.47
N GLU A 153 -14.75 14.86 11.54
CA GLU A 153 -13.75 15.31 12.51
C GLU A 153 -13.29 14.13 13.37
N THR A 154 -14.23 13.39 13.96
CA THR A 154 -13.93 12.18 14.73
C THR A 154 -13.17 11.14 13.91
N VAL A 155 -13.56 10.93 12.65
CA VAL A 155 -12.85 9.99 11.76
C VAL A 155 -11.43 10.48 11.48
N SER A 156 -11.24 11.77 11.21
CA SER A 156 -9.92 12.37 10.97
C SER A 156 -9.00 12.21 12.18
N GLU A 157 -9.48 12.54 13.38
CA GLU A 157 -8.72 12.36 14.63
C GLU A 157 -8.36 10.89 14.86
N TYR A 158 -9.29 9.98 14.62
CA TYR A 158 -9.07 8.55 14.77
C TYR A 158 -7.96 8.03 13.86
N VAL A 159 -7.99 8.36 12.55
CA VAL A 159 -6.99 7.88 11.60
C VAL A 159 -5.62 8.53 11.82
N LEU A 160 -5.60 9.77 12.32
CA LEU A 160 -4.37 10.47 12.68
C LEU A 160 -3.84 10.09 14.08
N GLY A 161 -4.59 9.30 14.85
CA GLY A 161 -4.14 8.70 16.09
C GLY A 161 -3.00 7.69 15.87
N LYS A 162 -1.97 7.73 16.74
CA LYS A 162 -0.87 6.77 16.72
C LYS A 162 -1.38 5.36 17.01
N MET A 163 -0.89 4.39 16.23
CA MET A 163 -1.15 2.98 16.51
C MET A 163 -0.46 2.54 17.80
N THR A 164 -1.22 1.87 18.64
CA THR A 164 -0.76 1.19 19.85
C THR A 164 0.09 -0.03 19.50
N SER A 165 0.85 -0.52 20.47
CA SER A 165 1.61 -1.78 20.32
C SER A 165 0.70 -2.97 20.03
N HIS A 166 -0.51 -2.99 20.61
CA HIS A 166 -1.50 -4.03 20.33
C HIS A 166 -1.91 -3.99 18.86
N GLU A 167 -2.29 -2.83 18.32
CA GLU A 167 -2.68 -2.70 16.91
C GLU A 167 -1.56 -3.14 15.96
N LYS A 168 -0.33 -2.69 16.19
CA LYS A 168 0.83 -3.13 15.38
C LYS A 168 1.06 -4.64 15.46
N GLY A 169 0.91 -5.21 16.66
CA GLY A 169 0.97 -6.66 16.88
C GLY A 169 -0.11 -7.40 16.09
N THR A 170 -1.35 -6.92 16.12
CA THR A 170 -2.46 -7.50 15.36
C THR A 170 -2.22 -7.42 13.85
N LEU A 171 -1.72 -6.30 13.31
CA LEU A 171 -1.38 -6.21 11.89
C LEU A 171 -0.31 -7.24 11.49
N LYS A 172 0.69 -7.47 12.34
CA LYS A 172 1.74 -8.46 12.11
C LYS A 172 1.22 -9.90 12.16
N MET A 173 0.36 -10.21 13.13
CA MET A 173 -0.13 -11.58 13.35
C MET A 173 -1.27 -11.97 12.42
N GLU A 174 -2.14 -11.01 12.06
CA GLU A 174 -3.37 -11.29 11.30
C GLU A 174 -3.31 -10.74 9.87
N SER A 175 -2.97 -9.46 9.69
CA SER A 175 -3.03 -8.84 8.36
C SER A 175 -1.91 -9.30 7.42
N LEU A 176 -0.69 -9.42 7.94
CA LEU A 176 0.49 -9.77 7.13
C LEU A 176 0.33 -11.13 6.41
N PRO A 177 -0.08 -12.23 7.08
CA PRO A 177 -0.35 -13.49 6.38
C PRO A 177 -1.40 -13.38 5.28
N GLU A 178 -2.50 -12.65 5.53
CA GLU A 178 -3.56 -12.43 4.55
C GLU A 178 -3.06 -11.63 3.33
N VAL A 179 -2.22 -10.62 3.54
CA VAL A 179 -1.64 -9.83 2.45
C VAL A 179 -0.64 -10.64 1.64
N LEU A 180 0.23 -11.43 2.27
CA LEU A 180 1.14 -12.33 1.56
C LEU A 180 0.36 -13.34 0.70
N ALA A 181 -0.70 -13.93 1.25
CA ALA A 181 -1.56 -14.84 0.50
C ALA A 181 -2.27 -14.14 -0.68
N ALA A 182 -2.69 -12.89 -0.51
CA ALA A 182 -3.29 -12.10 -1.58
C ALA A 182 -2.28 -11.78 -2.70
N LEU A 183 -1.07 -11.33 -2.35
CA LEU A 183 -0.01 -11.04 -3.30
C LEU A 183 0.44 -12.29 -4.07
N ALA A 184 0.56 -13.43 -3.39
CA ALA A 184 0.88 -14.71 -4.02
C ALA A 184 -0.20 -15.14 -5.04
N LYS A 185 -1.49 -14.98 -4.71
CA LYS A 185 -2.59 -15.26 -5.64
C LYS A 185 -2.57 -14.32 -6.85
N LEU A 186 -2.29 -13.03 -6.64
CA LEU A 186 -2.24 -12.03 -7.71
C LEU A 186 -1.06 -12.26 -8.67
N SER A 187 0.08 -12.72 -8.15
CA SER A 187 1.27 -12.96 -8.97
C SER A 187 1.22 -14.27 -9.76
N ALA A 188 0.41 -15.24 -9.31
CA ALA A 188 0.23 -16.54 -9.96
C ALA A 188 -0.94 -16.62 -10.95
N ALA A 189 -1.89 -15.67 -10.88
CA ALA A 189 -3.01 -15.55 -11.82
C ALA A 189 -2.56 -15.06 -13.19
#